data_AF-A0ABC8YZF2-F1
#
_entry.id   AF-A0ABC8YZF2-F1
#
_cell.length_a   1.000
_cell.length_b   1.000
_cell.length_c   1.000
_cell.angle_alpha   90.00
_cell.angle_beta   90.00
_cell.angle_gamma   90.00
#
_symmetry.space_group_name_H-M   'P 1'
#
loop_
_entity.id
_entity.type
_entity.pdbx_description
1 polymer ?
#
loop_
_entity_poly.entity_id
_entity_poly.type
_entity_poly.pdbx_seq_one_letter_code
_entity_poly.pdbx_strand_id
1 'polypeptide(L)'
;MKSSDGNRIRLQPMWRKVAYGGRQPGYDDNYTDETFLEEMVMNANVVKRDLLKVMIDSVSISHYLCIVALVVSTWTLTLNLDIDEITLLKLDVGLLLVGFSVLLLTTCPFSLKLLTKYVLNISFFISGLYVLAPIYHTLTRSISSDSIWALAVSLLLVHLFLHDYSGSTIRPPGALNNPKLTSNISLNASIVASVLVASRLPSRLHVFAIMLFSLQVFLFAPLITFCVKKYHFSLHLLFSFALMVVTLSVTYHLHRMFFILLLALLVFISIVCPFWLIRIQEYKFEIKGPWDEAKLCFDITE
;
A
#
# COMPACT_ATOMS: atom_id res chain seq x y z
N MET A 1 26.19 -60.62 -65.22
CA MET A 1 25.33 -59.42 -65.23
C MET A 1 25.56 -58.70 -63.90
N LYS A 2 26.53 -57.78 -63.88
CA LYS A 2 26.91 -57.00 -62.68
C LYS A 2 25.87 -55.90 -62.52
N SER A 3 24.94 -56.07 -61.57
CA SER A 3 24.05 -54.99 -61.15
C SER A 3 24.86 -54.06 -60.25
N SER A 4 25.25 -52.92 -60.83
CA SER A 4 25.75 -51.76 -60.12
C SER A 4 24.65 -51.23 -59.21
N ASP A 5 24.73 -51.55 -57.92
CA ASP A 5 23.96 -50.86 -56.88
C ASP A 5 24.42 -49.41 -56.82
N GLY A 6 23.69 -48.57 -57.54
CA GLY A 6 23.83 -47.13 -57.52
C GLY A 6 23.67 -46.64 -56.09
N ASN A 7 24.69 -45.92 -55.62
CA ASN A 7 24.74 -45.23 -54.36
C ASN A 7 23.58 -44.21 -54.30
N ARG A 8 22.38 -44.65 -53.87
CA ARG A 8 21.24 -43.76 -53.63
C ARG A 8 21.60 -42.93 -52.41
N ILE A 9 22.09 -41.72 -52.65
CA ILE A 9 22.16 -40.65 -51.66
C ILE A 9 20.74 -40.49 -51.13
N ARG A 10 20.45 -41.04 -49.94
CA ARG A 10 19.21 -40.74 -49.23
C ARG A 10 19.30 -39.27 -48.86
N LEU A 11 18.60 -38.42 -49.62
CA LEU A 11 18.37 -37.04 -49.22
C LEU A 11 17.64 -37.11 -47.88
N GLN A 12 18.35 -36.79 -46.80
CA GLN A 12 17.71 -36.64 -45.51
C GLN A 12 16.66 -35.53 -45.63
N PRO A 13 15.42 -35.76 -45.21
CA PRO A 13 14.40 -34.72 -45.23
C PRO A 13 14.87 -33.57 -44.31
N MET A 14 14.72 -32.32 -44.73
CA MET A 14 15.05 -31.19 -43.86
C MET A 14 14.16 -31.19 -42.63
N TRP A 15 14.77 -30.98 -41.47
CA TRP A 15 14.07 -30.81 -40.19
C TRP A 15 13.03 -29.68 -40.28
N ARG A 16 11.89 -29.88 -39.62
CA ARG A 16 10.81 -28.88 -39.56
C ARG A 16 10.41 -28.60 -38.12
N LYS A 17 10.27 -27.33 -37.77
CA LYS A 17 9.72 -26.91 -36.48
C LYS A 17 8.21 -27.09 -36.48
N VAL A 18 7.73 -28.18 -35.87
CA VAL A 18 6.30 -28.46 -35.71
C VAL A 18 5.98 -28.71 -34.24
N ALA A 19 4.95 -28.03 -33.72
CA ALA A 19 4.48 -28.25 -32.34
C ALA A 19 3.78 -29.60 -32.18
N TYR A 20 3.04 -30.01 -33.23
CA TYR A 20 2.36 -31.30 -33.31
C TYR A 20 2.66 -31.93 -34.67
N GLY A 21 3.24 -33.12 -34.62
CA GLY A 21 3.64 -33.92 -35.77
C GLY A 21 4.48 -35.06 -35.24
N GLY A 22 4.24 -36.29 -35.70
CA GLY A 22 4.98 -37.45 -35.21
C GLY A 22 6.50 -37.34 -35.43
N ARG A 23 7.24 -38.37 -34.99
CA ARG A 23 8.71 -38.42 -35.09
C ARG A 23 9.19 -38.17 -36.52
N GLN A 24 10.11 -37.22 -36.69
CA GLN A 24 10.69 -36.91 -37.99
C GLN A 24 11.81 -37.92 -38.30
N PRO A 25 11.74 -38.63 -39.44
CA PRO A 25 12.72 -39.66 -39.78
C PRO A 25 14.08 -39.03 -40.10
N GLY A 26 15.14 -39.53 -39.46
CA GLY A 26 16.52 -39.05 -39.67
C GLY A 26 17.03 -38.11 -38.57
N TYR A 27 16.20 -37.77 -37.59
CA TYR A 27 16.56 -36.95 -36.44
C TYR A 27 16.29 -37.70 -35.14
N ASP A 28 17.18 -37.51 -34.16
CA ASP A 28 17.00 -38.02 -32.81
C ASP A 28 15.94 -37.21 -32.06
N ASP A 29 15.35 -37.80 -31.02
CA ASP A 29 14.25 -37.15 -30.27
C ASP A 29 14.71 -35.89 -29.51
N ASN A 30 16.01 -35.75 -29.25
CA ASN A 30 16.63 -34.57 -28.65
C ASN A 30 17.34 -33.66 -29.68
N TYR A 31 17.14 -33.90 -30.97
CA TYR A 31 17.74 -33.08 -32.02
C TYR A 31 17.22 -31.64 -31.94
N THR A 32 18.15 -30.69 -31.92
CA THR A 32 17.89 -29.26 -31.97
C THR A 32 18.54 -28.70 -33.23
N ASP A 33 17.76 -27.96 -34.02
CA ASP A 33 18.26 -27.36 -35.26
C ASP A 33 19.32 -26.28 -35.00
N GLU A 34 20.24 -26.06 -35.94
CA GLU A 34 21.31 -25.06 -35.78
C GLU A 34 20.76 -23.64 -35.67
N THR A 35 19.61 -23.35 -36.28
CA THR A 35 18.95 -22.03 -36.23
C THR A 35 18.21 -21.78 -34.91
N PHE A 36 18.15 -22.76 -34.00
CA PHE A 36 17.33 -22.70 -32.79
C PHE A 36 17.64 -21.48 -31.90
N LEU A 37 18.91 -21.11 -31.76
CA LEU A 37 19.32 -19.96 -30.94
C LEU A 37 19.27 -18.64 -31.71
N GLU A 38 19.06 -18.65 -33.03
CA GLU A 38 18.94 -17.42 -33.83
C GLU A 38 17.67 -16.64 -33.46
N GLU A 39 16.62 -17.34 -33.02
CA GLU A 39 15.38 -16.74 -32.53
C GLU A 39 15.45 -16.29 -31.04
N MET A 40 16.61 -16.40 -30.39
CA MET A 40 16.77 -15.94 -29.00
C MET A 40 16.73 -14.41 -28.93
N VAL A 41 15.82 -13.87 -28.12
CA VAL A 41 15.70 -12.43 -27.86
C VAL A 41 16.01 -12.14 -26.41
N MET A 42 17.06 -11.36 -26.16
CA MET A 42 17.39 -10.90 -24.81
C MET A 42 16.68 -9.59 -24.50
N ASN A 43 16.14 -9.49 -23.28
CA ASN A 43 15.58 -8.28 -22.66
C ASN A 43 14.38 -7.65 -23.39
N ALA A 44 13.60 -8.44 -24.13
CA ALA A 44 12.46 -7.96 -24.92
C ALA A 44 11.43 -7.14 -24.11
N ASN A 45 11.19 -7.48 -22.83
CA ASN A 45 10.22 -6.75 -21.99
C ASN A 45 10.87 -5.95 -20.84
N VAL A 46 12.20 -5.76 -20.84
CA VAL A 46 12.87 -5.08 -19.72
C VAL A 46 12.69 -3.56 -19.86
N VAL A 47 11.62 -3.04 -19.26
CA VAL A 47 11.31 -1.59 -19.23
C VAL A 47 12.14 -0.88 -18.16
N LYS A 48 13.04 0.01 -18.56
CA LYS A 48 13.83 0.86 -17.64
C LYS A 48 12.91 1.79 -16.84
N ARG A 49 13.07 1.79 -15.52
CA ARG A 49 12.35 2.71 -14.63
C ARG A 49 13.09 4.04 -14.52
N ASP A 50 12.33 5.12 -14.51
CA ASP A 50 12.85 6.45 -14.23
C ASP A 50 12.95 6.68 -12.71
N LEU A 51 14.10 7.15 -12.24
CA LEU A 51 14.37 7.39 -10.82
C LEU A 51 13.40 8.40 -10.22
N LEU A 52 13.16 9.51 -10.92
CA LEU A 52 12.30 10.57 -10.41
C LEU A 52 10.86 10.06 -10.23
N LYS A 53 10.37 9.26 -11.18
CA LYS A 53 9.05 8.64 -11.08
C LYS A 53 8.94 7.72 -9.87
N VAL A 54 9.94 6.86 -9.64
CA VAL A 54 9.93 5.94 -8.48
C VAL A 54 10.03 6.72 -7.15
N MET A 55 10.82 7.80 -7.10
CA MET A 55 10.89 8.68 -5.93
C MET A 55 9.54 9.37 -5.67
N ILE A 56 8.89 9.89 -6.72
CA ILE A 56 7.57 10.50 -6.63
C ILE A 56 6.52 9.49 -6.15
N ASP A 57 6.56 8.25 -6.64
CA ASP A 57 5.64 7.19 -6.23
C ASP A 57 5.85 6.81 -4.75
N SER A 58 7.11 6.82 -4.27
CA SER A 58 7.45 6.54 -2.87
C SER A 58 6.88 7.56 -1.87
N VAL A 59 6.52 8.77 -2.32
CA VAL A 59 5.89 9.80 -1.48
C VAL A 59 4.61 9.28 -0.82
N SER A 60 3.85 8.41 -1.49
CA SER A 60 2.62 7.83 -0.92
C SER A 60 2.92 6.96 0.32
N ILE A 61 4.07 6.29 0.35
CA ILE A 61 4.54 5.48 1.48
C ILE A 61 5.01 6.40 2.61
N SER A 62 5.89 7.35 2.30
CA SER A 62 6.40 8.33 3.26
C SER A 62 5.29 9.15 3.91
N HIS A 63 4.27 9.54 3.13
CA HIS A 63 3.07 10.20 3.62
C HIS A 63 2.35 9.36 4.68
N TYR A 64 2.10 8.08 4.39
CA TYR A 64 1.37 7.22 5.32
C TYR A 64 2.18 6.88 6.58
N LEU A 65 3.50 6.77 6.46
CA LEU A 65 4.38 6.68 7.62
C LEU A 65 4.28 7.91 8.52
N CYS A 66 4.17 9.10 7.91
CA CYS A 66 3.95 10.34 8.67
C CYS A 66 2.60 10.35 9.37
N ILE A 67 1.55 9.79 8.75
CA ILE A 67 0.23 9.59 9.38
C ILE A 67 0.36 8.69 10.62
N VAL A 68 0.96 7.51 10.49
CA VAL A 68 1.13 6.56 11.61
C VAL A 68 1.99 7.18 12.72
N ALA A 69 3.07 7.88 12.36
CA ALA A 69 3.93 8.55 13.34
C ALA A 69 3.22 9.69 14.08
N LEU A 70 2.33 10.44 13.43
CA LEU A 70 1.48 11.43 14.11
C LEU A 70 0.53 10.76 15.10
N VAL A 71 -0.08 9.63 14.73
CA VAL A 71 -0.95 8.89 15.65
C VAL A 71 -0.19 8.41 16.87
N VAL A 72 1.00 7.84 16.69
CA VAL A 72 1.85 7.43 17.82
C VAL A 72 2.29 8.64 18.66
N SER A 73 2.56 9.78 18.02
CA SER A 73 2.93 11.02 18.73
C SER A 73 1.77 11.55 19.57
N THR A 74 0.54 11.58 19.03
CA THR A 74 -0.64 12.02 19.79
C THR A 74 -0.97 11.06 20.90
N TRP A 75 -0.85 9.74 20.69
CA TRP A 75 -0.98 8.75 21.77
C TRP A 75 -0.03 9.04 22.92
N THR A 76 1.24 9.30 22.60
CA THR A 76 2.28 9.58 23.61
C THR A 76 1.98 10.87 24.37
N LEU A 77 1.65 11.95 23.66
CA LEU A 77 1.30 13.24 24.27
C LEU A 77 0.06 13.15 25.17
N THR A 78 -0.97 12.41 24.74
CA THR A 78 -2.18 12.20 25.55
C THR A 78 -1.92 11.30 26.75
N LEU A 79 -1.06 10.28 26.63
CA LEU A 79 -0.66 9.43 27.76
C LEU A 79 0.19 10.16 28.80
N ASN A 80 1.03 11.10 28.36
CA ASN A 80 1.77 11.99 29.25
C ASN A 80 0.89 13.09 29.88
N LEU A 81 -0.38 13.19 29.46
CA LEU A 81 -1.31 14.24 29.86
C LEU A 81 -0.86 15.65 29.45
N ASP A 82 -0.04 15.76 28.40
CA ASP A 82 0.36 17.05 27.80
C ASP A 82 -0.79 17.67 26.98
N ILE A 83 -1.71 16.83 26.48
CA ILE A 83 -2.91 17.23 25.74
C ILE A 83 -4.13 16.83 26.56
N ASP A 84 -4.96 17.82 26.90
CA ASP A 84 -6.25 17.62 27.54
C ASP A 84 -7.31 17.07 26.58
N GLU A 85 -8.33 16.44 27.14
CA GLU A 85 -9.49 15.92 26.39
C GLU A 85 -10.15 16.95 25.47
N ILE A 86 -10.22 18.22 25.88
CA ILE A 86 -10.97 19.25 25.14
C ILE A 86 -10.15 19.70 23.94
N THR A 87 -8.83 19.87 24.08
CA THR A 87 -7.96 20.16 22.94
C THR A 87 -7.96 19.01 21.92
N LEU A 88 -7.94 17.75 22.38
CA LEU A 88 -8.03 16.61 21.49
C LEU A 88 -9.37 16.55 20.75
N LEU A 89 -10.49 16.80 21.45
CA LEU A 89 -11.81 16.87 20.80
C LEU A 89 -11.93 18.03 19.81
N LYS A 90 -11.33 19.19 20.10
CA LYS A 90 -11.25 20.31 19.14
C LYS A 90 -10.47 19.91 17.89
N LEU A 91 -9.39 19.16 18.06
CA LEU A 91 -8.60 18.62 16.95
C LEU A 91 -9.44 17.65 16.10
N ASP A 92 -10.17 16.72 16.73
CA ASP A 92 -11.05 15.77 16.03
C ASP A 92 -12.15 16.48 15.22
N VAL A 93 -12.83 17.44 15.85
CA VAL A 93 -13.83 18.28 15.17
C VAL A 93 -13.21 19.03 14.01
N GLY A 94 -12.04 19.64 14.19
CA GLY A 94 -11.30 20.34 13.14
C GLY A 94 -10.94 19.42 11.97
N LEU A 95 -10.37 18.25 12.25
CA LEU A 95 -10.05 17.23 11.24
C LEU A 95 -11.30 16.75 10.50
N LEU A 96 -12.46 16.72 11.17
CA LEU A 96 -13.69 16.19 10.61
C LEU A 96 -14.28 17.20 9.64
N LEU A 97 -14.30 18.46 10.05
CA LEU A 97 -14.69 19.59 9.21
C LEU A 97 -13.78 19.69 7.98
N VAL A 98 -12.46 19.67 8.16
CA VAL A 98 -11.49 19.73 7.06
C VAL A 98 -11.66 18.55 6.11
N GLY A 99 -11.72 17.32 6.63
CA GLY A 99 -11.91 16.11 5.82
C GLY A 99 -13.22 16.15 5.04
N PHE A 100 -14.31 16.58 5.68
CA PHE A 100 -15.61 16.72 5.03
C PHE A 100 -15.61 17.80 3.95
N SER A 101 -14.98 18.96 4.19
CA SER A 101 -14.82 20.01 3.20
C SER A 101 -14.03 19.53 1.98
N VAL A 102 -12.92 18.80 2.19
CA VAL A 102 -12.13 18.23 1.08
C VAL A 102 -12.94 17.21 0.29
N LEU A 103 -13.69 16.34 0.97
CA LEU A 103 -14.58 15.39 0.32
C LEU A 103 -15.60 16.12 -0.55
N LEU A 104 -16.27 17.14 -0.01
CA LEU A 104 -17.28 17.93 -0.72
C LEU A 104 -16.73 18.63 -1.96
N LEU A 105 -15.54 19.24 -1.86
CA LEU A 105 -14.87 19.93 -2.96
C LEU A 105 -14.40 18.96 -4.05
N THR A 106 -14.09 17.71 -3.69
CA THR A 106 -13.50 16.73 -4.60
C THR A 106 -14.54 15.82 -5.26
N THR A 107 -15.67 15.55 -4.59
CA THR A 107 -16.72 14.64 -5.07
C THR A 107 -17.94 15.43 -5.56
N CYS A 108 -17.87 16.01 -6.76
CA CYS A 108 -19.05 16.56 -7.45
C CYS A 108 -19.87 15.42 -8.11
N PRO A 109 -21.22 15.45 -8.11
CA PRO A 109 -22.10 16.57 -7.79
C PRO A 109 -22.63 16.59 -6.34
N PHE A 110 -22.82 17.80 -5.82
CA PHE A 110 -23.44 18.05 -4.51
C PHE A 110 -24.88 17.49 -4.48
N SER A 111 -25.13 16.50 -3.62
CA SER A 111 -26.47 15.96 -3.38
C SER A 111 -26.80 16.01 -1.89
N LEU A 112 -27.86 16.73 -1.53
CA LEU A 112 -28.33 16.82 -0.16
C LEU A 112 -28.63 15.44 0.45
N LYS A 113 -29.10 14.48 -0.36
CA LYS A 113 -29.36 13.10 0.10
C LYS A 113 -28.07 12.35 0.47
N LEU A 114 -26.99 12.60 -0.26
CA LEU A 114 -25.70 11.99 0.03
C LEU A 114 -25.05 12.65 1.25
N LEU A 115 -25.18 13.98 1.37
CA LEU A 115 -24.75 14.76 2.51
C LEU A 115 -25.39 14.27 3.82
N THR A 116 -26.72 14.13 3.83
CA THR A 116 -27.45 13.64 5.01
C THR A 116 -27.05 12.22 5.37
N LYS A 117 -26.84 11.35 4.38
CA LYS A 117 -26.33 9.99 4.59
C LYS A 117 -24.94 9.99 5.26
N TYR A 118 -24.02 10.84 4.80
CA TYR A 118 -22.69 10.94 5.43
C TYR A 118 -22.77 11.47 6.85
N VAL A 119 -23.50 12.57 7.08
CA VAL A 119 -23.67 13.15 8.43
C VAL A 119 -24.28 12.14 9.39
N LEU A 120 -25.32 11.42 8.96
CA LEU A 120 -26.00 10.41 9.78
C LEU A 120 -25.08 9.21 10.08
N ASN A 121 -24.32 8.71 9.10
CA ASN A 121 -23.36 7.63 9.33
C ASN A 121 -22.23 8.04 10.29
N ILE A 122 -21.69 9.25 10.13
CA ILE A 122 -20.67 9.80 11.02
C ILE A 122 -21.25 9.97 12.43
N SER A 123 -22.47 10.47 12.55
CA SER A 123 -23.15 10.61 13.84
C SER A 123 -23.34 9.27 14.55
N PHE A 124 -23.78 8.23 13.84
CA PHE A 124 -23.90 6.89 14.41
C PHE A 124 -22.54 6.33 14.83
N PHE A 125 -21.50 6.55 14.02
CA PHE A 125 -20.15 6.12 14.33
C PHE A 125 -19.61 6.77 15.61
N ILE A 126 -19.71 8.11 15.72
CA ILE A 126 -19.25 8.86 16.90
C ILE A 126 -20.05 8.45 18.15
N SER A 127 -21.37 8.34 18.03
CA SER A 127 -22.24 7.91 19.13
C SER A 127 -21.88 6.49 19.61
N GLY A 128 -21.72 5.54 18.68
CA GLY A 128 -21.33 4.17 18.99
C GLY A 128 -19.98 4.11 19.71
N LEU A 129 -19.01 4.91 19.26
CA LEU A 129 -17.69 4.99 19.89
C LEU A 129 -17.75 5.55 21.32
N TYR A 130 -18.59 6.57 21.54
CA TYR A 130 -18.79 7.16 22.86
C TYR A 130 -19.43 6.16 23.83
N VAL A 131 -20.45 5.42 23.38
CA VAL A 131 -21.13 4.38 24.18
C VAL A 131 -20.18 3.23 24.53
N LEU A 132 -19.26 2.85 23.63
CA LEU A 132 -18.27 1.80 23.89
C LEU A 132 -17.04 2.28 24.67
N ALA A 133 -16.82 3.58 24.86
CA ALA A 133 -15.67 4.11 25.57
C ALA A 133 -15.41 3.51 26.97
N PRO A 134 -16.44 3.25 27.82
CA PRO A 134 -16.24 2.58 29.11
C PRO A 134 -15.70 1.13 28.97
N ILE A 135 -16.05 0.45 27.89
CA ILE A 135 -15.60 -0.92 27.60
C ILE A 135 -14.14 -0.87 27.18
N TYR A 136 -13.77 0.01 26.24
CA TYR A 136 -12.38 0.19 25.82
C TYR A 136 -11.47 0.57 26.99
N HIS A 137 -11.94 1.43 27.90
CA HIS A 137 -11.20 1.83 29.09
C HIS A 137 -10.89 0.66 30.04
N THR A 138 -11.75 -0.37 30.12
CA THR A 138 -11.56 -1.47 31.08
C THR A 138 -11.00 -2.76 30.45
N LEU A 139 -10.96 -2.85 29.12
CA LEU A 139 -10.68 -4.07 28.37
C LEU A 139 -9.37 -4.78 28.75
N THR A 140 -8.28 -4.01 28.95
CA THR A 140 -6.94 -4.59 29.14
C THR A 140 -6.37 -4.27 30.52
N ARG A 141 -7.23 -4.02 31.52
CA ARG A 141 -6.80 -3.67 32.87
C ARG A 141 -5.96 -4.76 33.56
N SER A 142 -6.18 -6.03 33.20
CA SER A 142 -5.45 -7.18 33.74
C SER A 142 -4.10 -7.45 33.04
N ILE A 143 -3.79 -6.76 31.94
CA ILE A 143 -2.58 -6.98 31.15
C ILE A 143 -1.52 -5.96 31.56
N SER A 144 -0.25 -6.38 31.62
CA SER A 144 0.88 -5.49 31.92
C SER A 144 1.09 -4.45 30.82
N SER A 145 1.61 -3.28 31.21
CA SER A 145 1.84 -2.17 30.26
C SER A 145 2.87 -2.52 29.19
N ASP A 146 3.95 -3.22 29.57
CA ASP A 146 5.01 -3.62 28.65
C ASP A 146 4.48 -4.54 27.53
N SER A 147 3.61 -5.48 27.89
CA SER A 147 2.94 -6.36 26.92
C SER A 147 2.01 -5.60 25.99
N ILE A 148 1.28 -4.60 26.51
CA ILE A 148 0.39 -3.75 25.71
C ILE A 148 1.20 -2.96 24.67
N TRP A 149 2.31 -2.34 25.07
CA TRP A 149 3.19 -1.62 24.14
C TRP A 149 3.81 -2.54 23.10
N ALA A 150 4.31 -3.71 23.50
CA ALA A 150 4.87 -4.70 22.57
C ALA A 150 3.83 -5.15 21.53
N LEU A 151 2.59 -5.42 21.97
CA LEU A 151 1.48 -5.78 21.08
C LEU A 151 1.07 -4.62 20.16
N ALA A 152 0.96 -3.40 20.68
CA ALA A 152 0.61 -2.23 19.88
C ALA A 152 1.64 -1.95 18.79
N VAL A 153 2.94 -2.01 19.12
CA VAL A 153 4.03 -1.86 18.13
C VAL A 153 3.98 -2.98 17.10
N SER A 154 3.79 -4.23 17.52
CA SER A 154 3.68 -5.38 16.60
C SER A 154 2.49 -5.23 15.63
N LEU A 155 1.34 -4.78 16.14
CA LEU A 155 0.14 -4.53 15.34
C LEU A 155 0.31 -3.35 14.39
N LEU A 156 1.00 -2.29 14.80
CA LEU A 156 1.34 -1.17 13.92
C LEU A 156 2.32 -1.59 12.82
N LEU A 157 3.26 -2.48 13.09
CA LEU A 157 4.12 -3.07 12.06
C LEU A 157 3.29 -3.89 11.07
N VAL A 158 2.43 -4.79 11.55
CA VAL A 158 1.50 -5.55 10.69
C VAL A 158 0.63 -4.62 9.85
N HIS A 159 0.11 -3.55 10.47
CA HIS A 159 -0.67 -2.53 9.78
C HIS A 159 0.12 -1.89 8.64
N LEU A 160 1.34 -1.40 8.90
CA LEU A 160 2.22 -0.81 7.89
C LEU A 160 2.57 -1.79 6.76
N PHE A 161 2.86 -3.06 7.06
CA PHE A 161 3.22 -4.04 6.03
C PHE A 161 2.03 -4.43 5.13
N LEU A 162 0.83 -4.50 5.70
CA LEU A 162 -0.37 -4.96 4.99
C LEU A 162 -1.21 -3.82 4.39
N HIS A 163 -0.87 -2.56 4.68
CA HIS A 163 -1.60 -1.39 4.19
C HIS A 163 -1.48 -1.26 2.66
N ASP A 164 -2.60 -0.92 2.00
CA ASP A 164 -2.60 -0.64 0.56
C ASP A 164 -2.18 0.81 0.30
N TYR A 165 -0.90 1.04 -0.01
CA TYR A 165 -0.36 2.36 -0.33
C TYR A 165 -0.82 2.93 -1.69
N SER A 166 -1.54 2.14 -2.50
CA SER A 166 -2.02 2.58 -3.82
C SER A 166 -3.37 3.31 -3.78
N GLY A 167 -4.13 3.17 -2.69
CA GLY A 167 -5.46 3.77 -2.56
C GLY A 167 -6.05 3.67 -1.15
N SER A 168 -7.37 3.77 -1.04
CA SER A 168 -8.10 3.70 0.24
C SER A 168 -8.92 2.41 0.36
N THR A 169 -9.05 1.89 1.58
CA THR A 169 -9.98 0.80 1.96
C THR A 169 -11.43 1.21 1.76
N ILE A 170 -11.79 2.41 2.20
CA ILE A 170 -13.08 3.03 1.97
C ILE A 170 -12.99 3.83 0.68
N ARG A 171 -13.87 3.53 -0.28
CA ARG A 171 -13.96 4.26 -1.54
C ARG A 171 -15.34 4.91 -1.69
N PRO A 172 -15.43 6.07 -2.36
CA PRO A 172 -16.72 6.66 -2.67
C PRO A 172 -17.58 5.70 -3.52
N PRO A 173 -18.92 5.80 -3.43
CA PRO A 173 -19.83 4.94 -4.19
C PRO A 173 -19.53 5.03 -5.70
N GLY A 174 -19.28 3.87 -6.33
CA GLY A 174 -18.97 3.76 -7.77
C GLY A 174 -17.54 3.32 -8.13
N ALA A 175 -16.67 3.02 -7.15
CA ALA A 175 -15.35 2.45 -7.42
C ALA A 175 -15.41 0.92 -7.69
N LEU A 176 -14.81 0.47 -8.79
CA LEU A 176 -14.94 -0.89 -9.35
C LEU A 176 -14.23 -2.00 -8.56
N ASN A 177 -13.27 -1.66 -7.68
CA ASN A 177 -12.41 -2.65 -7.05
C ASN A 177 -12.74 -2.84 -5.56
N ASN A 178 -13.07 -4.07 -5.18
CA ASN A 178 -13.30 -4.46 -3.79
C ASN A 178 -12.03 -4.28 -2.92
N PRO A 179 -12.18 -3.95 -1.62
CA PRO A 179 -11.04 -3.89 -0.72
C PRO A 179 -10.36 -5.26 -0.62
N LYS A 180 -9.03 -5.28 -0.71
CA LYS A 180 -8.23 -6.50 -0.56
C LYS A 180 -8.30 -6.98 0.88
N LEU A 181 -8.27 -8.31 1.08
CA LEU A 181 -8.23 -8.93 2.41
C LEU A 181 -7.08 -8.36 3.28
N THR A 182 -5.90 -8.18 2.70
CA THR A 182 -4.73 -7.60 3.37
C THR A 182 -5.03 -6.22 3.96
N SER A 183 -5.76 -5.39 3.22
CA SER A 183 -6.12 -4.04 3.63
C SER A 183 -7.09 -4.03 4.80
N ASN A 184 -8.01 -5.00 4.87
CA ASN A 184 -8.92 -5.16 6.00
C ASN A 184 -8.18 -5.63 7.26
N ILE A 185 -7.24 -6.57 7.11
CA ILE A 185 -6.38 -7.01 8.22
C ILE A 185 -5.55 -5.85 8.74
N SER A 186 -4.94 -5.07 7.84
CA SER A 186 -4.18 -3.87 8.19
C SER A 186 -5.02 -2.88 9.01
N LEU A 187 -6.21 -2.54 8.53
CA LEU A 187 -7.12 -1.61 9.22
C LEU A 187 -7.49 -2.14 10.60
N ASN A 188 -7.92 -3.40 10.72
CA ASN A 188 -8.27 -4.01 12.00
C ASN A 188 -7.08 -4.02 12.97
N ALA A 189 -5.86 -4.28 12.49
CA ALA A 189 -4.65 -4.24 13.32
C ALA A 189 -4.43 -2.83 13.91
N SER A 190 -4.61 -1.77 13.12
CA SER A 190 -4.50 -0.38 13.62
C SER A 190 -5.58 -0.04 14.65
N ILE A 191 -6.82 -0.52 14.46
CA ILE A 191 -7.91 -0.31 15.43
C ILE A 191 -7.60 -1.02 16.74
N VAL A 192 -7.19 -2.28 16.69
CA VAL A 192 -6.83 -3.03 17.90
C VAL A 192 -5.66 -2.35 18.61
N ALA A 193 -4.62 -1.93 17.89
CA ALA A 193 -3.51 -1.16 18.48
C ALA A 193 -4.01 0.12 19.18
N SER A 194 -4.91 0.86 18.54
CA SER A 194 -5.52 2.07 19.11
C SER A 194 -6.27 1.77 20.40
N VAL A 195 -7.08 0.70 20.43
CA VAL A 195 -7.83 0.29 21.63
C VAL A 195 -6.89 -0.12 22.77
N LEU A 196 -5.84 -0.89 22.47
CA LEU A 196 -4.84 -1.33 23.45
C LEU A 196 -4.12 -0.16 24.12
N VAL A 197 -3.82 0.91 23.37
CA VAL A 197 -3.18 2.10 23.90
C VAL A 197 -4.18 2.99 24.64
N ALA A 198 -5.38 3.17 24.07
CA ALA A 198 -6.43 4.00 24.67
C ALA A 198 -6.88 3.48 26.03
N SER A 199 -6.93 2.17 26.25
CA SER A 199 -7.33 1.56 27.52
C SER A 199 -6.43 1.93 28.72
N ARG A 200 -5.25 2.53 28.46
CA ARG A 200 -4.31 3.01 29.49
C ARG A 200 -4.57 4.44 29.96
N LEU A 201 -5.46 5.17 29.29
CA LEU A 201 -5.79 6.54 29.66
C LEU A 201 -6.65 6.59 30.92
N PRO A 202 -6.51 7.63 31.76
CA PRO A 202 -7.14 7.68 33.08
C PRO A 202 -8.63 8.00 33.06
N SER A 203 -9.14 8.57 31.97
CA SER A 203 -10.52 9.05 31.85
C SER A 203 -11.20 8.48 30.61
N ARG A 204 -12.48 8.12 30.75
CA ARG A 204 -13.33 7.63 29.65
C ARG A 204 -13.41 8.63 28.49
N LEU A 205 -13.37 9.93 28.79
CA LEU A 205 -13.42 10.97 27.77
C LEU A 205 -12.12 11.00 26.96
N HIS A 206 -10.98 10.80 27.60
CA HIS A 206 -9.68 10.66 26.91
C HIS A 206 -9.68 9.43 26.00
N VAL A 207 -10.21 8.29 26.48
CA VAL A 207 -10.35 7.07 25.66
C VAL A 207 -11.21 7.34 24.44
N PHE A 208 -12.36 8.00 24.61
CA PHE A 208 -13.23 8.36 23.50
C PHE A 208 -12.52 9.27 22.49
N ALA A 209 -11.90 10.36 22.94
CA ALA A 209 -11.23 11.33 22.07
C ALA A 209 -10.05 10.69 21.31
N ILE A 210 -9.18 9.94 21.99
CA ILE A 210 -8.05 9.30 21.29
C ILE A 210 -8.49 8.22 20.32
N MET A 211 -9.55 7.48 20.64
CA MET A 211 -10.12 6.48 19.73
C MET A 211 -10.74 7.15 18.52
N LEU A 212 -11.44 8.28 18.72
CA LEU A 212 -12.02 9.06 17.64
C LEU A 212 -10.93 9.59 16.71
N PHE A 213 -9.89 10.21 17.28
CA PHE A 213 -8.70 10.66 16.55
C PHE A 213 -8.06 9.52 15.74
N SER A 214 -7.77 8.40 16.37
CA SER A 214 -7.06 7.28 15.74
C SER A 214 -7.87 6.69 14.58
N LEU A 215 -9.17 6.49 14.79
CA LEU A 215 -10.07 6.00 13.75
C LEU A 215 -10.22 7.03 12.64
N GLN A 216 -10.31 8.32 12.96
CA GLN A 216 -10.44 9.36 11.96
C GLN A 216 -9.23 9.41 11.04
N VAL A 217 -8.04 9.27 11.61
CA VAL A 217 -6.79 9.26 10.88
C VAL A 217 -6.59 7.94 10.10
N PHE A 218 -6.75 6.77 10.72
CA PHE A 218 -6.54 5.49 10.01
C PHE A 218 -7.63 5.16 8.98
N LEU A 219 -8.87 5.59 9.21
CA LEU A 219 -10.01 5.27 8.37
C LEU A 219 -10.25 6.33 7.29
N PHE A 220 -10.28 7.61 7.66
CA PHE A 220 -10.67 8.68 6.74
C PHE A 220 -9.48 9.35 6.06
N ALA A 221 -8.28 9.43 6.67
CA ALA A 221 -7.15 10.07 5.99
C ALA A 221 -6.77 9.38 4.65
N PRO A 222 -6.74 8.03 4.53
CA PRO A 222 -6.54 7.37 3.23
C PRO A 222 -7.58 7.76 2.18
N LEU A 223 -8.85 7.92 2.59
CA LEU A 223 -9.93 8.36 1.71
C LEU A 223 -9.69 9.80 1.22
N ILE A 224 -9.33 10.72 2.13
CA ILE A 224 -9.03 12.11 1.78
C ILE A 224 -7.82 12.17 0.83
N THR A 225 -6.74 11.46 1.13
CA THR A 225 -5.54 11.39 0.28
C THR A 225 -5.88 10.83 -1.12
N PHE A 226 -6.73 9.80 -1.20
CA PHE A 226 -7.20 9.26 -2.47
C PHE A 226 -8.00 10.31 -3.28
N CYS A 227 -8.92 11.03 -2.63
CA CYS A 227 -9.69 12.10 -3.26
C CYS A 227 -8.76 13.20 -3.79
N VAL A 228 -7.87 13.75 -2.96
CA VAL A 228 -6.94 14.82 -3.35
C VAL A 228 -6.05 14.37 -4.51
N LYS A 229 -5.50 13.15 -4.45
CA LYS A 229 -4.68 12.57 -5.52
C LYS A 229 -5.44 12.44 -6.85
N LYS A 230 -6.73 12.06 -6.80
CA LYS A 230 -7.59 11.97 -7.99
C LYS A 230 -7.93 13.33 -8.57
N TYR A 231 -8.09 14.36 -7.73
CA TYR A 231 -8.40 15.71 -8.15
C TYR A 231 -7.20 16.41 -8.80
N HIS A 232 -6.09 16.54 -8.06
CA HIS A 232 -4.84 17.10 -8.56
C HIS A 232 -3.62 16.48 -7.89
N PHE A 233 -2.76 15.86 -8.70
CA PHE A 233 -1.55 15.21 -8.21
C PHE A 233 -0.57 16.16 -7.51
N SER A 234 -0.40 17.38 -8.01
CA SER A 234 0.50 18.37 -7.38
C SER A 234 0.03 18.81 -5.99
N LEU A 235 -1.30 18.90 -5.78
CA LEU A 235 -1.86 19.19 -4.46
C LEU A 235 -1.58 18.05 -3.48
N HIS A 236 -1.66 16.79 -3.94
CA HIS A 236 -1.28 15.65 -3.12
C HIS A 236 0.19 15.70 -2.71
N LEU A 237 1.11 16.08 -3.61
CA LEU A 237 2.52 16.25 -3.27
C LEU A 237 2.74 17.38 -2.25
N LEU A 238 2.11 18.54 -2.45
CA LEU A 238 2.18 19.66 -1.51
C LEU A 238 1.66 19.26 -0.12
N PHE A 239 0.50 18.62 -0.07
CA PHE A 239 -0.11 18.13 1.17
C PHE A 239 0.80 17.11 1.87
N SER A 240 1.40 16.18 1.11
CA SER A 240 2.34 15.20 1.65
C SER A 240 3.59 15.82 2.23
N PHE A 241 4.16 16.82 1.55
CA PHE A 241 5.33 17.53 2.04
C PHE A 241 5.00 18.35 3.30
N ALA A 242 3.87 19.05 3.32
CA ALA A 242 3.40 19.78 4.49
C ALA A 242 3.17 18.84 5.69
N LEU A 243 2.53 17.68 5.47
CA LEU A 243 2.34 16.67 6.50
C LEU A 243 3.67 16.17 7.05
N MET A 244 4.64 15.87 6.18
CA MET A 244 5.96 15.41 6.59
C MET A 244 6.70 16.45 7.45
N VAL A 245 6.64 17.73 7.09
CA VAL A 245 7.23 18.82 7.90
C VAL A 245 6.56 18.91 9.27
N VAL A 246 5.23 18.86 9.32
CA VAL A 246 4.48 18.89 10.59
C VAL A 246 4.84 17.70 11.47
N THR A 247 4.85 16.48 10.91
CA THR A 247 5.21 15.26 11.66
C THR A 247 6.64 15.33 12.19
N LEU A 248 7.60 15.76 11.38
CA LEU A 248 8.99 15.92 11.82
C LEU A 248 9.11 16.98 12.92
N SER A 249 8.39 18.09 12.83
CA SER A 249 8.37 19.11 13.88
C SER A 249 7.79 18.58 15.20
N VAL A 250 6.65 17.89 15.14
CA VAL A 250 6.00 17.31 16.33
C VAL A 250 6.91 16.25 16.98
N THR A 251 7.48 15.35 16.19
CA THR A 251 8.37 14.30 16.70
C THR A 251 9.68 14.85 17.25
N TYR A 252 10.21 15.93 16.69
CA TYR A 252 11.38 16.64 17.23
C TYR A 252 11.12 17.21 18.62
N HIS A 253 9.95 17.83 18.83
CA HIS A 253 9.56 18.34 20.14
C HIS A 253 9.28 17.23 21.15
N LEU A 254 8.74 16.09 20.71
CA LEU A 254 8.42 14.97 21.58
C LEU A 254 9.68 14.23 22.06
N HIS A 255 10.50 13.72 21.13
CA HIS A 255 11.69 12.94 21.49
C HIS A 255 12.73 12.88 20.36
N ARG A 256 13.96 13.32 20.65
CA ARG A 256 15.04 13.44 19.65
C ARG A 256 15.39 12.11 18.96
N MET A 257 15.38 10.99 19.67
CA MET A 257 15.66 9.68 19.05
C MET A 257 14.56 9.26 18.08
N PHE A 258 13.29 9.55 18.41
CA PHE A 258 12.18 9.20 17.54
C PHE A 258 12.22 10.02 16.26
N PHE A 259 12.55 11.31 16.37
CA PHE A 259 12.82 12.18 15.23
C PHE A 259 13.94 11.64 14.33
N ILE A 260 15.10 11.26 14.89
CA ILE A 260 16.22 10.72 14.12
C ILE A 260 15.82 9.44 13.38
N LEU A 261 15.12 8.52 14.05
CA LEU A 261 14.64 7.28 13.46
C LEU A 261 13.65 7.52 12.33
N LEU A 262 12.67 8.41 12.54
CA LEU A 262 11.69 8.75 11.51
C LEU A 262 12.34 9.43 10.31
N LEU A 263 13.25 10.39 10.54
CA LEU A 263 13.98 11.07 9.46
C LEU A 263 14.81 10.07 8.66
N ALA A 264 15.56 9.19 9.33
CA ALA A 264 16.34 8.16 8.67
C ALA A 264 15.46 7.22 7.84
N LEU A 265 14.31 6.81 8.37
CA LEU A 265 13.35 5.95 7.65
C LEU A 265 12.77 6.65 6.42
N LEU A 266 12.39 7.93 6.54
CA LEU A 266 11.85 8.71 5.42
C LEU A 266 12.88 8.91 4.31
N VAL A 267 14.14 9.21 4.67
CA VAL A 267 15.25 9.32 3.71
C VAL A 267 15.52 7.97 3.05
N PHE A 268 15.54 6.89 3.84
CA PHE A 268 15.74 5.54 3.34
C PHE A 268 14.67 5.16 2.31
N ILE A 269 13.39 5.38 2.61
CA ILE A 269 12.29 5.02 1.71
C ILE A 269 12.21 5.94 0.49
N SER A 270 12.47 7.23 0.65
CA SER A 270 12.27 8.21 -0.42
C SER A 270 13.46 8.31 -1.39
N ILE A 271 14.66 7.90 -0.97
CA ILE A 271 15.90 8.05 -1.75
C ILE A 271 16.62 6.72 -1.92
N VAL A 272 16.95 6.05 -0.80
CA VAL A 272 17.79 4.83 -0.83
C VAL A 272 17.06 3.68 -1.52
N CYS A 273 15.80 3.43 -1.19
CA CYS A 273 14.99 2.38 -1.82
C CYS A 273 14.82 2.58 -3.34
N PRO A 274 14.38 3.75 -3.85
CA PRO A 274 14.33 4.02 -5.29
C PRO A 274 15.67 3.83 -6.00
N PHE A 275 16.76 4.33 -5.41
CA PHE A 275 18.11 4.16 -5.96
C PHE A 275 18.50 2.68 -6.04
N TRP A 276 18.29 1.92 -4.96
CA TRP A 276 18.62 0.51 -4.91
C TRP A 276 17.76 -0.31 -5.88
N LEU A 277 16.47 0.03 -6.03
CA LEU A 277 15.57 -0.61 -6.96
C LEU A 277 16.07 -0.49 -8.41
N ILE A 278 16.59 0.68 -8.80
CA ILE A 278 17.17 0.89 -10.14
C ILE A 278 18.48 0.14 -10.31
N ARG A 279 19.34 0.13 -9.28
CA ARG A 279 20.59 -0.64 -9.33
C ARG A 279 20.35 -2.13 -9.46
N ILE A 280 19.38 -2.68 -8.74
CA ILE A 280 19.02 -4.10 -8.85
C ILE A 280 18.45 -4.40 -10.24
N GLN A 281 17.73 -3.44 -10.84
CA GLN A 281 17.17 -3.61 -12.18
C GLN A 281 18.24 -3.79 -13.27
N GLU A 282 19.46 -3.28 -13.08
CA GLU A 282 20.58 -3.50 -14.01
C GLU A 282 20.95 -4.99 -14.12
N TYR A 283 20.69 -5.78 -13.08
CA TYR A 283 20.92 -7.24 -13.07
C TYR A 283 19.72 -8.04 -13.58
N LYS A 284 18.62 -7.38 -13.97
CA LYS A 284 17.46 -8.08 -14.53
C LYS A 284 17.76 -8.47 -15.97
N PHE A 285 17.88 -9.78 -16.19
CA PHE A 285 18.09 -10.37 -17.50
C PHE A 285 16.90 -11.26 -17.87
N GLU A 286 16.32 -11.04 -19.04
CA GLU A 286 15.26 -11.87 -19.60
C GLU A 286 15.78 -12.50 -20.89
N ILE A 287 15.73 -13.82 -21.01
CA ILE A 287 15.96 -14.49 -22.29
C ILE A 287 14.61 -15.01 -22.75
N LYS A 288 14.25 -14.68 -23.98
CA LYS A 288 13.14 -15.30 -24.69
C LYS A 288 13.66 -16.12 -25.84
N GLY A 289 12.90 -17.13 -26.22
CA GLY A 289 13.26 -17.95 -27.36
C GLY A 289 12.13 -18.87 -27.79
N PRO A 290 12.39 -19.74 -28.77
CA PRO A 290 11.40 -20.66 -29.33
C PRO A 290 10.88 -21.73 -28.36
N TRP A 291 11.47 -21.84 -27.17
CA TRP A 291 11.03 -22.71 -26.07
C TRP A 291 10.01 -22.05 -25.13
N ASP A 292 9.73 -20.76 -25.29
CA ASP A 292 8.74 -20.07 -24.47
C ASP A 292 7.32 -20.52 -24.79
N GLU A 293 6.44 -20.46 -23.79
CA GLU A 293 5.03 -20.78 -23.95
C GLU A 293 4.37 -19.91 -25.03
N ALA A 294 3.65 -20.55 -25.96
CA ALA A 294 2.91 -19.86 -27.01
C ALA A 294 1.85 -18.95 -26.38
N LYS A 295 1.93 -17.65 -26.68
CA LYS A 295 0.94 -16.67 -26.24
C LYS A 295 -0.14 -16.52 -27.30
N LEU A 296 -1.39 -16.47 -26.87
CA LEU A 296 -2.51 -16.14 -27.74
C LEU A 296 -2.34 -14.69 -28.21
N CYS A 297 -2.27 -14.47 -29.52
CA CYS A 297 -2.12 -13.12 -30.11
C CYS A 297 -3.46 -12.36 -30.23
N PHE A 298 -4.51 -12.82 -29.56
CA PHE A 298 -5.80 -12.17 -29.52
C PHE A 298 -6.24 -11.98 -28.08
N ASP A 299 -6.79 -10.80 -27.78
CA ASP A 299 -7.36 -10.51 -26.49
C ASP A 299 -8.59 -11.43 -26.28
N ILE A 300 -8.57 -12.19 -25.20
CA ILE A 300 -9.76 -12.90 -24.73
C ILE A 300 -10.66 -11.81 -24.14
N THR A 301 -11.51 -11.21 -24.97
CA THR A 301 -12.62 -10.41 -24.48
C THR A 301 -13.65 -11.37 -23.87
N GLU A 302 -13.77 -11.36 -22.55
CA GLU A 302 -14.93 -11.94 -21.84
C GLU A 302 -16.22 -11.17 -22.15
#